data_AF-A0A535EJ95-F1
#
_entry.id   AF-A0A535EJ95-F1
#
_cell.length_a   1.000
_cell.length_b   1.000
_cell.length_c   1.000
_cell.angle_alpha   90.00
_cell.angle_beta   90.00
_cell.angle_gamma   90.00
#
_symmetry.space_group_name_H-M   'P 1'
#
loop_
_entity.id
_entity.type
_entity.pdbx_description
1 polymer ?
#
loop_
_entity_poly.entity_id
_entity_poly.type
_entity_poly.pdbx_seq_one_letter_code
_entity_poly.pdbx_strand_id
1 'polypeptide(L)'
;MLGAAPLFAAAPAQAFNCATVPVGQANPSSEVEPLQPVWCLGSMATEPTTRQLDRWGGWQDAFQTNVQNGHLNNGDMGYRVFDGLSNGDAIKARHFVNNNHWMLDMSHDNGGAALSPNQAFHFENGKLVIEGDVAAGIPGYFSPEGDIVWPEIDWSTSPTPTARVADGLYLYGHFGGQWAAGCRLNGGRNLICAMEADQALSTTTNDKPPCFSAPSARVFELSGFQACGTTHTGFATDFGASKTAWRQCQTNQMDMYCRDRFRLEWSRDGFVAYVNGIEYARDTGWPGYAQIPASIVSGQTPVYVYFGEWGDFSDTSVYRFHWGRIAVNPHDASGALLAPSVAPSYCPGQPQSTCAMGMQSSGTAAAPASAMPAMPAMPSAAPAHAQAPAHPMPGAGAAHVETHVFVAAALNGGQQPMFWIVLGVMLAGGAAVGAVMWLWLGGPRRAGG
;
A
#
# COMPACT_ATOMS: atom_id res chain seq x y z
N MET A 1 16.02 6.68 51.92
CA MET A 1 15.28 7.66 51.09
C MET A 1 15.75 7.50 49.66
N LEU A 2 15.01 6.76 48.85
CA LEU A 2 15.24 6.63 47.41
C LEU A 2 14.36 7.66 46.71
N GLY A 3 14.98 8.61 46.01
CA GLY A 3 14.30 9.68 45.32
C GLY A 3 13.59 9.18 44.06
N ALA A 4 12.32 9.54 43.92
CA ALA A 4 11.55 9.29 42.71
C ALA A 4 12.08 10.18 41.57
N ALA A 5 12.42 9.56 40.44
CA ALA A 5 12.72 10.29 39.22
C ALA A 5 11.45 11.00 38.71
N PRO A 6 11.54 12.24 38.22
CA PRO A 6 10.39 12.95 37.68
C PRO A 6 9.94 12.24 36.39
N LEU A 7 8.65 11.90 36.35
CA LEU A 7 7.95 11.55 35.11
C LEU A 7 8.01 12.78 34.20
N PHE A 8 8.84 12.73 33.16
CA PHE A 8 8.78 13.70 32.08
C PHE A 8 7.46 13.49 31.34
N ALA A 9 6.52 14.41 31.52
CA ALA A 9 5.34 14.48 30.68
C ALA A 9 5.81 14.72 29.24
N ALA A 10 5.42 13.83 28.32
CA ALA A 10 5.63 14.04 26.90
C ALA A 10 5.03 15.40 26.51
N ALA A 11 5.80 16.21 25.78
CA ALA A 11 5.26 17.44 25.21
C ALA A 11 4.05 17.07 24.33
N PRO A 12 2.93 17.82 24.39
CA PRO A 12 1.80 17.55 23.54
C PRO A 12 2.27 17.57 22.08
N ALA A 13 1.96 16.51 21.33
CA ALA A 13 2.20 16.45 19.89
C ALA A 13 1.71 17.77 19.28
N GLN A 14 2.56 18.47 18.54
CA GLN A 14 2.15 19.69 17.86
C GLN A 14 0.92 19.35 17.01
N ALA A 15 -0.20 20.02 17.29
CA ALA A 15 -1.41 19.82 16.52
C ALA A 15 -1.11 20.07 15.04
N PHE A 16 -1.40 19.09 14.18
CA PHE A 16 -1.32 19.21 12.73
C PHE A 16 -2.05 20.48 12.31
N ASN A 17 -1.30 21.47 11.81
CA ASN A 17 -1.85 22.78 11.47
C ASN A 17 -2.10 22.88 9.97
N CYS A 18 -2.94 23.84 9.57
CA CYS A 18 -3.36 24.03 8.19
C CYS A 18 -2.28 24.61 7.25
N ALA A 19 -1.07 24.84 7.76
CA ALA A 19 0.08 25.22 6.95
C ALA A 19 0.97 24.01 6.58
N THR A 20 0.71 22.81 7.10
CA THR A 20 1.45 21.59 6.75
C THR A 20 1.12 21.18 5.31
N VAL A 21 2.13 21.13 4.43
CA VAL A 21 1.99 20.52 3.11
C VAL A 21 2.10 19.00 3.27
N PRO A 22 1.11 18.21 2.83
CA PRO A 22 1.20 16.75 2.93
C PRO A 22 2.36 16.16 2.15
N VAL A 23 3.01 15.14 2.70
CA VAL A 23 3.95 14.27 1.99
C VAL A 23 3.19 13.49 0.92
N GLY A 24 3.67 13.54 -0.32
CA GLY A 24 2.96 13.04 -1.50
C GLY A 24 2.45 14.16 -2.40
N GLN A 25 2.35 15.38 -1.87
CA GLN A 25 1.99 16.57 -2.62
C GLN A 25 3.15 17.11 -3.47
N ALA A 26 2.91 17.41 -4.75
CA ALA A 26 3.84 18.17 -5.59
C ALA A 26 3.59 19.69 -5.50
N ASN A 27 4.66 20.49 -5.45
CA ASN A 27 4.59 21.95 -5.39
C ASN A 27 5.83 22.65 -6.03
N PRO A 28 5.67 23.46 -7.10
CA PRO A 28 4.42 23.68 -7.83
C PRO A 28 4.02 22.42 -8.61
N SER A 29 2.72 22.24 -8.80
CA SER A 29 2.15 21.19 -9.64
C SER A 29 1.35 21.83 -10.77
N SER A 30 1.33 21.20 -11.95
CA SER A 30 0.39 21.58 -13.00
C SER A 30 -1.05 21.13 -12.70
N GLU A 31 -1.21 20.20 -11.77
CA GLU A 31 -2.50 19.80 -11.21
C GLU A 31 -2.79 20.62 -9.96
N VAL A 32 -3.99 21.18 -9.87
CA VAL A 32 -4.36 22.05 -8.75
C VAL A 32 -4.84 21.18 -7.59
N GLU A 33 -3.87 20.62 -6.89
CA GLU A 33 -4.05 19.87 -5.65
C GLU A 33 -3.90 20.79 -4.42
N PRO A 34 -4.63 20.55 -3.32
CA PRO A 34 -4.54 21.40 -2.14
C PRO A 34 -3.17 21.35 -1.45
N LEU A 35 -2.52 22.49 -1.21
CA LEU A 35 -1.24 22.56 -0.48
C LEU A 35 -1.38 22.48 1.06
N GLN A 36 -2.51 21.98 1.55
CA GLN A 36 -2.82 21.82 2.97
C GLN A 36 -3.63 20.54 3.17
N PRO A 37 -3.75 20.03 4.40
CA PRO A 37 -4.52 18.84 4.66
C PRO A 37 -6.01 19.08 4.39
N VAL A 38 -6.71 18.05 3.94
CA VAL A 38 -8.10 18.15 3.47
C VAL A 38 -9.08 18.60 4.56
N TRP A 39 -8.82 18.30 5.83
CA TRP A 39 -9.63 18.79 6.96
C TRP A 39 -9.47 20.29 7.23
N CYS A 40 -8.47 20.93 6.63
CA CYS A 40 -8.31 22.39 6.64
C CYS A 40 -9.02 23.08 5.47
N LEU A 41 -9.51 22.31 4.50
CA LEU A 41 -10.37 22.84 3.46
C LEU A 41 -11.74 23.16 4.05
N GLY A 42 -12.35 24.22 3.53
CA GLY A 42 -13.72 24.58 3.85
C GLY A 42 -14.72 23.60 3.24
N SER A 43 -15.88 24.10 2.81
CA SER A 43 -16.85 23.29 2.09
C SER A 43 -16.25 22.73 0.80
N MET A 44 -16.26 21.41 0.66
CA MET A 44 -15.96 20.71 -0.59
C MET A 44 -17.25 20.41 -1.36
N ALA A 45 -17.15 20.29 -2.69
CA ALA A 45 -18.30 20.01 -3.53
C ALA A 45 -18.75 18.54 -3.38
N THR A 46 -20.00 18.27 -3.72
CA THR A 46 -20.51 16.89 -3.82
C THR A 46 -20.12 16.29 -5.15
N GLU A 47 -19.63 15.06 -5.12
CA GLU A 47 -19.22 14.33 -6.31
C GLU A 47 -20.38 13.58 -6.97
N PRO A 48 -20.50 13.62 -8.30
CA PRO A 48 -21.38 12.71 -9.01
C PRO A 48 -20.90 11.26 -8.83
N THR A 49 -21.84 10.32 -8.82
CA THR A 49 -21.50 8.90 -8.91
C THR A 49 -20.91 8.59 -10.29
N THR A 50 -19.66 8.14 -10.35
CA THR A 50 -18.95 7.77 -11.58
C THR A 50 -18.76 6.27 -11.77
N ARG A 51 -19.01 5.48 -10.71
CA ARG A 51 -18.95 4.02 -10.78
C ARG A 51 -19.81 3.46 -11.90
N GLN A 52 -19.29 2.41 -12.53
CA GLN A 52 -19.96 1.60 -13.52
C GLN A 52 -20.04 0.17 -12.98
N LEU A 53 -21.26 -0.36 -12.97
CA LEU A 53 -21.49 -1.78 -12.76
C LEU A 53 -21.68 -2.41 -14.13
N ASP A 54 -20.85 -3.40 -14.47
CA ASP A 54 -21.11 -4.17 -15.68
C ASP A 54 -22.25 -5.16 -15.44
N ARG A 55 -22.77 -5.75 -16.53
CA ARG A 55 -23.92 -6.66 -16.47
C ARG A 55 -23.64 -7.99 -15.76
N TRP A 56 -22.38 -8.29 -15.45
CA TRP A 56 -21.95 -9.49 -14.74
C TRP A 56 -21.69 -9.23 -13.26
N GLY A 57 -21.83 -7.98 -12.79
CA GLY A 57 -21.62 -7.59 -11.40
C GLY A 57 -20.23 -7.04 -11.11
N GLY A 58 -19.38 -6.90 -12.13
CA GLY A 58 -18.08 -6.26 -12.01
C GLY A 58 -18.22 -4.77 -11.70
N TRP A 59 -17.29 -4.26 -10.90
CA TRP A 59 -17.23 -2.85 -10.50
C TRP A 59 -16.07 -2.17 -11.20
N GLN A 60 -16.29 -0.99 -11.76
CA GLN A 60 -15.23 -0.14 -12.31
C GLN A 60 -15.52 1.32 -11.98
N ASP A 61 -14.54 2.05 -11.50
CA ASP A 61 -14.67 3.49 -11.29
C ASP A 61 -13.36 4.17 -11.62
N ALA A 62 -13.40 5.10 -12.57
CA ALA A 62 -12.26 5.91 -12.97
C ALA A 62 -12.28 7.30 -12.30
N PHE A 63 -13.23 7.54 -11.38
CA PHE A 63 -13.40 8.79 -10.63
C PHE A 63 -13.48 10.03 -11.54
N GLN A 64 -14.00 9.91 -12.76
CA GLN A 64 -14.13 11.01 -13.73
C GLN A 64 -15.23 12.02 -13.35
N THR A 65 -15.12 12.63 -12.17
CA THR A 65 -16.14 13.48 -11.57
C THR A 65 -16.20 14.87 -12.17
N ASN A 66 -15.09 15.32 -12.79
CA ASN A 66 -14.83 16.68 -13.26
C ASN A 66 -14.95 17.73 -12.16
N VAL A 67 -14.80 17.32 -10.90
CA VAL A 67 -14.76 18.22 -9.76
C VAL A 67 -13.32 18.39 -9.31
N GLN A 68 -12.95 19.63 -9.03
CA GLN A 68 -11.61 19.97 -8.60
C GLN A 68 -11.35 19.56 -7.15
N ASN A 69 -12.29 19.79 -6.23
CA ASN A 69 -12.19 19.39 -4.82
C ASN A 69 -13.55 18.93 -4.31
N GLY A 70 -13.67 17.62 -4.17
CA GLY A 70 -14.87 16.88 -3.81
C GLY A 70 -14.78 16.23 -2.44
N HIS A 71 -15.89 16.14 -1.74
CA HIS A 71 -15.96 15.26 -0.57
C HIS A 71 -16.20 13.80 -1.00
N LEU A 72 -15.67 12.87 -0.21
CA LEU A 72 -15.93 11.44 -0.37
C LEU A 72 -16.26 10.88 1.02
N ASN A 73 -17.50 11.08 1.47
CA ASN A 73 -17.96 10.54 2.75
C ASN A 73 -18.59 9.16 2.56
N ASN A 74 -18.86 8.47 3.67
CA ASN A 74 -19.52 7.17 3.64
C ASN A 74 -20.91 7.26 2.98
N GLY A 75 -21.10 6.51 1.91
CA GLY A 75 -22.30 6.49 1.07
C GLY A 75 -22.15 7.29 -0.24
N ASP A 76 -21.20 8.22 -0.31
CA ASP A 76 -20.95 9.00 -1.52
C ASP A 76 -20.37 8.11 -2.63
N MET A 77 -20.78 8.39 -3.87
CA MET A 77 -20.36 7.66 -5.06
C MET A 77 -20.56 6.13 -5.00
N GLY A 78 -21.30 5.61 -4.00
CA GLY A 78 -21.52 4.18 -3.78
C GLY A 78 -20.43 3.49 -2.98
N TYR A 79 -19.60 4.24 -2.26
CA TYR A 79 -18.56 3.68 -1.43
C TYR A 79 -18.95 3.67 0.04
N ARG A 80 -18.35 2.74 0.77
CA ARG A 80 -18.19 2.82 2.21
C ARG A 80 -16.83 3.44 2.50
N VAL A 81 -16.82 4.38 3.45
CA VAL A 81 -15.61 5.09 3.86
C VAL A 81 -15.37 4.78 5.33
N PHE A 82 -14.16 4.32 5.63
CA PHE A 82 -13.71 3.97 6.97
C PHE A 82 -12.52 4.87 7.32
N ASP A 83 -12.82 6.12 7.67
CA ASP A 83 -11.81 7.06 8.15
C ASP A 83 -11.44 6.76 9.61
N GLY A 84 -10.14 6.76 9.93
CA GLY A 84 -9.64 6.69 11.31
C GLY A 84 -9.74 5.30 11.93
N LEU A 85 -9.37 4.26 11.18
CA LEU A 85 -9.18 2.91 11.72
C LEU A 85 -7.91 2.92 12.57
N SER A 86 -8.03 3.02 13.89
CA SER A 86 -6.87 3.09 14.79
C SER A 86 -6.80 1.95 15.80
N ASN A 87 -5.60 1.73 16.35
CA ASN A 87 -5.34 0.79 17.44
C ASN A 87 -5.42 1.41 18.85
N GLY A 88 -6.14 2.53 18.99
CA GLY A 88 -6.28 3.23 20.28
C GLY A 88 -5.97 4.73 20.22
N ASP A 89 -5.41 5.19 19.11
CA ASP A 89 -4.95 6.57 18.95
C ASP A 89 -5.88 7.42 18.08
N ALA A 90 -5.68 8.74 18.12
CA ALA A 90 -6.49 9.71 17.40
C ALA A 90 -5.91 10.00 16.01
N ILE A 91 -6.10 9.06 15.08
CA ILE A 91 -5.75 9.24 13.67
C ILE A 91 -6.76 10.20 13.03
N LYS A 92 -6.28 11.28 12.41
CA LYS A 92 -7.10 12.06 11.48
C LYS A 92 -6.85 11.55 10.08
N ALA A 93 -7.81 10.82 9.56
CA ALA A 93 -7.84 10.42 8.16
C ALA A 93 -9.10 11.02 7.51
N ARG A 94 -8.99 11.45 6.26
CA ARG A 94 -10.16 11.89 5.49
C ARG A 94 -9.98 11.68 4.00
N HIS A 95 -10.88 10.88 3.43
CA HIS A 95 -10.98 10.68 1.99
C HIS A 95 -11.58 11.90 1.27
N PHE A 96 -11.13 12.13 0.04
CA PHE A 96 -11.65 13.18 -0.84
C PHE A 96 -11.38 12.87 -2.31
N VAL A 97 -12.01 13.63 -3.21
CA VAL A 97 -11.77 13.57 -4.64
C VAL A 97 -11.09 14.87 -5.10
N ASN A 98 -10.07 14.76 -5.93
CA ASN A 98 -9.42 15.89 -6.57
C ASN A 98 -9.11 15.52 -8.02
N ASN A 99 -9.49 16.37 -8.97
CA ASN A 99 -9.10 16.26 -10.38
C ASN A 99 -9.23 14.83 -10.96
N ASN A 100 -10.44 14.28 -10.86
CA ASN A 100 -10.81 12.96 -11.39
C ASN A 100 -10.15 11.74 -10.75
N HIS A 101 -9.69 11.88 -9.51
CA HIS A 101 -9.11 10.77 -8.77
C HIS A 101 -9.33 10.98 -7.28
N TRP A 102 -9.14 9.94 -6.47
CA TRP A 102 -9.39 10.04 -5.04
C TRP A 102 -8.10 9.99 -4.24
N MET A 103 -8.15 10.63 -3.09
CA MET A 103 -7.02 10.82 -2.22
C MET A 103 -7.44 10.61 -0.78
N LEU A 104 -6.45 10.37 0.06
CA LEU A 104 -6.58 10.36 1.51
C LEU A 104 -5.50 11.25 2.09
N ASP A 105 -5.86 12.17 2.98
CA ASP A 105 -4.87 12.70 3.92
C ASP A 105 -4.98 11.94 5.23
N MET A 106 -3.83 11.56 5.79
CA MET A 106 -3.72 10.88 7.06
C MET A 106 -2.66 11.54 7.94
N SER A 107 -3.03 11.87 9.16
CA SER A 107 -2.10 12.22 10.23
C SER A 107 -1.85 11.02 11.12
N HIS A 108 -0.62 10.89 11.59
CA HIS A 108 -0.13 10.19 12.77
C HIS A 108 -0.93 9.04 13.38
N ASP A 109 -0.14 8.01 13.70
CA ASP A 109 -0.36 6.83 14.55
C ASP A 109 -0.75 5.53 13.87
N ASN A 110 -0.55 4.43 14.61
CA ASN A 110 -0.76 3.04 14.26
C ASN A 110 -2.20 2.79 13.82
N GLY A 111 -2.39 2.83 12.50
CA GLY A 111 -3.67 2.60 11.87
C GLY A 111 -3.73 3.18 10.47
N GLY A 112 -4.96 3.44 10.03
CA GLY A 112 -5.22 3.76 8.64
C GLY A 112 -6.61 4.24 8.32
N ALA A 113 -6.92 4.16 7.04
CA ALA A 113 -8.27 4.33 6.53
C ALA A 113 -8.51 3.32 5.40
N ALA A 114 -9.78 3.19 4.99
CA ALA A 114 -10.12 2.38 3.84
C ALA A 114 -11.35 2.90 3.09
N LEU A 115 -11.32 2.70 1.78
CA LEU A 115 -12.44 2.86 0.86
C LEU A 115 -12.89 1.47 0.37
N SER A 116 -14.19 1.22 0.34
CA SER A 116 -14.74 -0.06 -0.13
C SER A 116 -15.94 0.16 -1.05
N PRO A 117 -16.02 -0.46 -2.24
CA PRO A 117 -17.27 -0.50 -2.99
C PRO A 117 -18.41 -1.01 -2.09
N ASN A 118 -19.55 -0.32 -2.07
CA ASN A 118 -20.69 -0.71 -1.23
C ASN A 118 -21.48 -1.88 -1.85
N GLN A 119 -20.79 -2.99 -2.13
CA GLN A 119 -21.38 -4.24 -2.58
C GLN A 119 -20.50 -5.43 -2.20
N ALA A 120 -21.10 -6.61 -2.21
CA ALA A 120 -20.38 -7.85 -2.08
C ALA A 120 -19.99 -8.40 -3.46
N PHE A 121 -18.88 -9.12 -3.52
CA PHE A 121 -18.34 -9.77 -4.70
C PHE A 121 -18.19 -11.26 -4.46
N HIS A 122 -17.96 -12.01 -5.53
CA HIS A 122 -17.73 -13.44 -5.47
C HIS A 122 -16.46 -13.79 -6.26
N PHE A 123 -15.82 -14.89 -5.88
CA PHE A 123 -14.86 -15.51 -6.77
C PHE A 123 -15.61 -16.07 -7.98
N GLU A 124 -15.12 -15.75 -9.17
CA GLU A 124 -15.72 -16.14 -10.44
C GLU A 124 -14.78 -17.12 -11.13
N ASN A 125 -15.29 -18.31 -11.46
CA ASN A 125 -14.47 -19.39 -12.02
C ASN A 125 -13.22 -19.69 -11.18
N GLY A 126 -13.35 -19.57 -9.85
CA GLY A 126 -12.28 -19.81 -8.88
C GLY A 126 -11.26 -18.69 -8.72
N LYS A 127 -11.54 -17.49 -9.25
CA LYS A 127 -10.65 -16.33 -9.18
C LYS A 127 -11.37 -15.08 -8.68
N LEU A 128 -10.70 -14.28 -7.85
CA LEU A 128 -11.07 -12.90 -7.55
C LEU A 128 -10.02 -11.97 -8.18
N VAL A 129 -10.46 -10.96 -8.92
CA VAL A 129 -9.59 -9.98 -9.56
C VAL A 129 -9.86 -8.60 -8.97
N ILE A 130 -8.83 -7.95 -8.43
CA ILE A 130 -8.91 -6.61 -7.88
C ILE A 130 -7.87 -5.73 -8.57
N GLU A 131 -8.25 -4.55 -9.03
CA GLU A 131 -7.35 -3.58 -9.65
C GLU A 131 -7.44 -2.21 -8.98
N GLY A 132 -6.29 -1.54 -8.86
CA GLY A 132 -6.18 -0.16 -8.41
C GLY A 132 -5.03 0.56 -9.12
N ASP A 133 -5.30 1.74 -9.65
CA ASP A 133 -4.26 2.67 -10.09
C ASP A 133 -3.81 3.47 -8.86
N VAL A 134 -2.56 3.33 -8.41
CA VAL A 134 -2.10 3.96 -7.15
C VAL A 134 -0.65 4.43 -7.23
N ALA A 135 -0.37 5.59 -6.63
CA ALA A 135 0.98 6.16 -6.56
C ALA A 135 1.76 5.62 -5.36
N ALA A 136 1.95 4.30 -5.29
CA ALA A 136 2.64 3.67 -4.17
C ALA A 136 4.13 4.05 -4.06
N GLY A 137 4.76 4.41 -5.19
CA GLY A 137 6.19 4.71 -5.28
C GLY A 137 6.61 6.14 -4.89
N ILE A 138 5.92 6.79 -3.95
CA ILE A 138 6.25 8.15 -3.49
C ILE A 138 7.48 8.13 -2.56
N PRO A 139 8.54 8.94 -2.81
CA PRO A 139 9.78 8.93 -2.01
C PRO A 139 9.63 9.20 -0.51
N GLY A 140 8.54 9.83 -0.08
CA GLY A 140 8.28 10.09 1.34
C GLY A 140 7.60 8.93 2.07
N TYR A 141 7.17 7.89 1.36
CA TYR A 141 6.50 6.73 1.97
C TYR A 141 7.46 5.72 2.58
N PHE A 142 8.74 5.82 2.24
CA PHE A 142 9.75 4.90 2.73
C PHE A 142 11.04 5.66 3.09
N SER A 143 11.81 5.02 3.95
CA SER A 143 13.14 5.44 4.38
C SER A 143 14.12 4.29 4.20
N PRO A 144 15.44 4.52 4.32
CA PRO A 144 16.41 3.42 4.39
C PRO A 144 16.11 2.41 5.50
N GLU A 145 15.43 2.82 6.58
CA GLU A 145 15.08 1.99 7.73
C GLU A 145 13.86 1.09 7.46
N GLY A 146 13.02 1.44 6.50
CA GLY A 146 11.79 0.72 6.15
C GLY A 146 10.69 1.64 5.62
N ASP A 147 9.54 1.04 5.31
CA ASP A 147 8.34 1.77 4.91
C ASP A 147 7.74 2.51 6.11
N ILE A 148 7.32 3.75 5.87
CA ILE A 148 6.72 4.64 6.86
C ILE A 148 5.19 4.56 6.75
N VAL A 149 4.70 4.66 5.51
CA VAL A 149 3.31 4.48 5.13
C VAL A 149 3.19 3.70 3.84
N TRP A 150 2.05 3.06 3.60
CA TRP A 150 1.83 2.28 2.39
C TRP A 150 0.33 2.18 2.04
N PRO A 151 -0.03 2.16 0.75
CA PRO A 151 -1.34 1.71 0.30
C PRO A 151 -1.50 0.19 0.47
N GLU A 152 -2.73 -0.26 0.66
CA GLU A 152 -3.13 -1.68 0.73
C GLU A 152 -4.29 -1.99 -0.22
N ILE A 153 -4.34 -3.20 -0.76
CA ILE A 153 -5.48 -3.73 -1.53
C ILE A 153 -5.87 -5.08 -0.93
N ASP A 154 -7.07 -5.12 -0.36
CA ASP A 154 -7.50 -6.18 0.54
C ASP A 154 -8.87 -6.73 0.15
N TRP A 155 -9.17 -7.93 0.62
CA TRP A 155 -10.51 -8.47 0.66
C TRP A 155 -10.81 -9.11 2.02
N SER A 156 -12.08 -9.07 2.42
CA SER A 156 -12.58 -9.76 3.61
C SER A 156 -13.93 -10.40 3.35
N THR A 157 -14.25 -11.44 4.11
CA THR A 157 -15.62 -12.00 4.16
C THR A 157 -16.60 -11.13 4.96
N SER A 158 -16.12 -10.09 5.64
CA SER A 158 -16.95 -9.12 6.37
C SER A 158 -17.13 -7.82 5.58
N PRO A 159 -18.32 -7.18 5.61
CA PRO A 159 -18.60 -5.91 4.95
C PRO A 159 -18.00 -4.69 5.66
N THR A 160 -17.48 -4.85 6.87
CA THR A 160 -16.80 -3.79 7.63
C THR A 160 -15.63 -4.36 8.42
N PRO A 161 -14.62 -3.54 8.75
CA PRO A 161 -13.69 -3.84 9.85
C PRO A 161 -14.46 -4.26 11.10
N THR A 162 -13.87 -5.14 11.89
CA THR A 162 -14.51 -5.73 13.07
C THR A 162 -13.98 -5.10 14.36
N ALA A 163 -14.65 -5.37 15.48
CA ALA A 163 -14.16 -4.96 16.79
C ALA A 163 -12.96 -5.80 17.28
N ARG A 164 -12.62 -6.89 16.59
CA ARG A 164 -11.50 -7.77 16.92
C ARG A 164 -10.37 -7.51 15.94
N VAL A 165 -9.26 -6.98 16.44
CA VAL A 165 -8.04 -6.80 15.67
C VAL A 165 -7.14 -8.02 15.88
N ALA A 166 -6.79 -8.70 14.80
CA ALA A 166 -5.86 -9.83 14.81
C ALA A 166 -4.42 -9.37 14.59
N ASP A 167 -4.25 -8.33 13.77
CA ASP A 167 -3.02 -7.55 13.60
C ASP A 167 -3.37 -6.08 13.34
N GLY A 168 -2.94 -5.18 14.22
CA GLY A 168 -3.23 -3.75 14.09
C GLY A 168 -2.34 -3.04 13.08
N LEU A 169 -1.28 -3.70 12.63
CA LEU A 169 -0.31 -3.08 11.74
C LEU A 169 -0.77 -3.02 10.29
N TYR A 170 -1.87 -3.68 9.92
CA TYR A 170 -2.36 -3.77 8.54
C TYR A 170 -3.88 -3.81 8.48
N LEU A 171 -4.47 -3.37 7.36
CA LEU A 171 -5.92 -3.31 7.19
C LEU A 171 -6.56 -4.70 7.28
N TYR A 172 -5.99 -5.71 6.63
CA TYR A 172 -6.51 -7.07 6.69
C TYR A 172 -6.59 -7.63 8.12
N GLY A 173 -5.73 -7.16 9.03
CA GLY A 173 -5.76 -7.54 10.44
C GLY A 173 -6.87 -6.90 11.26
N HIS A 174 -7.54 -5.87 10.74
CA HIS A 174 -8.75 -5.28 11.34
C HIS A 174 -10.03 -6.11 11.11
N PHE A 175 -9.93 -7.23 10.41
CA PHE A 175 -11.04 -8.15 10.16
C PHE A 175 -11.01 -9.40 11.05
N GLY A 176 -10.39 -9.32 12.23
CA GLY A 176 -10.21 -10.47 13.12
C GLY A 176 -11.50 -11.25 13.40
N GLY A 177 -11.42 -12.57 13.27
CA GLY A 177 -12.60 -13.45 13.33
C GLY A 177 -13.31 -13.63 11.98
N GLN A 178 -12.76 -13.09 10.90
CA GLN A 178 -13.23 -13.24 9.53
C GLN A 178 -12.05 -13.60 8.64
N TRP A 179 -12.31 -14.28 7.53
CA TRP A 179 -11.26 -14.46 6.52
C TRP A 179 -10.97 -13.12 5.86
N ALA A 180 -9.69 -12.76 5.82
CA ALA A 180 -9.20 -11.59 5.11
C ALA A 180 -7.84 -11.87 4.50
N ALA A 181 -7.56 -11.27 3.34
CA ALA A 181 -6.23 -11.25 2.78
C ALA A 181 -5.98 -9.91 2.10
N GLY A 182 -4.73 -9.52 2.04
CA GLY A 182 -4.36 -8.20 1.59
C GLY A 182 -2.94 -8.13 1.10
N CYS A 183 -2.62 -7.05 0.41
CA CYS A 183 -1.27 -6.76 -0.03
C CYS A 183 -0.92 -5.31 0.21
N ARG A 184 0.18 -5.08 0.94
CA ARG A 184 0.82 -3.77 1.09
C ARG A 184 1.71 -3.45 -0.11
N LEU A 185 1.56 -2.23 -0.60
CA LEU A 185 2.23 -1.68 -1.77
C LEU A 185 3.32 -0.71 -1.33
N ASN A 186 4.47 -1.25 -0.92
CA ASN A 186 5.50 -0.45 -0.28
C ASN A 186 6.32 0.39 -1.27
N GLY A 187 6.65 1.63 -0.88
CA GLY A 187 7.33 2.60 -1.75
C GLY A 187 8.69 2.16 -2.26
N GLY A 188 9.35 1.23 -1.56
CA GLY A 188 10.57 0.53 -2.00
C GLY A 188 10.37 -0.45 -3.17
N ARG A 189 9.17 -0.53 -3.77
CA ARG A 189 8.73 -1.53 -4.76
C ARG A 189 8.72 -2.94 -4.18
N ASN A 190 8.23 -3.06 -2.94
CA ASN A 190 8.01 -4.34 -2.29
C ASN A 190 6.51 -4.59 -2.21
N LEU A 191 6.06 -5.68 -2.81
CA LEU A 191 4.73 -6.21 -2.60
C LEU A 191 4.84 -7.24 -1.49
N ILE A 192 4.05 -7.07 -0.43
CA ILE A 192 3.97 -8.07 0.62
C ILE A 192 2.51 -8.36 0.88
N CYS A 193 2.14 -9.63 0.87
CA CYS A 193 0.76 -10.06 1.04
C CYS A 193 0.62 -10.99 2.23
N ALA A 194 -0.52 -10.99 2.89
CA ALA A 194 -0.81 -11.94 3.95
C ALA A 194 -2.27 -12.39 3.86
N MET A 195 -2.54 -13.54 4.47
CA MET A 195 -3.90 -14.02 4.69
C MET A 195 -4.09 -14.36 6.16
N GLU A 196 -5.20 -13.89 6.71
CA GLU A 196 -5.67 -14.21 8.05
C GLU A 196 -6.91 -15.11 7.98
N ALA A 197 -6.93 -16.10 8.87
CA ALA A 197 -8.08 -16.97 9.05
C ALA A 197 -9.15 -16.32 9.95
N ASP A 198 -10.37 -16.85 9.86
CA ASP A 198 -11.48 -16.50 10.74
C ASP A 198 -11.30 -16.94 12.21
N GLN A 199 -10.20 -17.63 12.53
CA GLN A 199 -9.93 -18.19 13.84
C GLN A 199 -8.43 -18.30 14.11
N ALA A 200 -8.09 -18.46 15.39
CA ALA A 200 -6.70 -18.71 15.76
C ALA A 200 -6.26 -20.08 15.21
N LEU A 201 -5.07 -20.11 14.61
CA LEU A 201 -4.49 -21.32 14.06
C LEU A 201 -3.93 -22.19 15.19
N SER A 202 -4.30 -23.46 15.21
CA SER A 202 -3.78 -24.44 16.18
C SER A 202 -2.33 -24.84 15.89
N THR A 203 -1.88 -24.65 14.66
CA THR A 203 -0.54 -24.98 14.18
C THR A 203 -0.05 -23.86 13.28
N THR A 204 1.07 -23.25 13.66
CA THR A 204 1.77 -22.24 12.87
C THR A 204 3.18 -22.74 12.57
N THR A 205 3.83 -22.15 11.58
CA THR A 205 5.24 -22.43 11.27
C THR A 205 6.20 -21.60 12.12
N ASN A 206 5.68 -20.67 12.94
CA ASN A 206 6.44 -19.67 13.66
C ASN A 206 7.32 -18.85 12.71
N ASP A 207 6.68 -18.29 11.67
CA ASP A 207 7.29 -17.50 10.60
C ASP A 207 8.46 -18.21 9.91
N LYS A 208 8.23 -19.47 9.52
CA LYS A 208 9.20 -20.29 8.78
C LYS A 208 8.57 -20.91 7.54
N PRO A 209 9.41 -21.34 6.57
CA PRO A 209 8.95 -22.19 5.50
C PRO A 209 8.24 -23.46 6.04
N PRO A 210 7.27 -24.03 5.30
CA PRO A 210 6.94 -23.70 3.92
C PRO A 210 5.98 -22.52 3.75
N CYS A 211 5.24 -22.09 4.78
CA CYS A 211 4.34 -20.93 4.76
C CYS A 211 4.56 -20.09 6.01
N PHE A 212 5.00 -18.83 5.90
CA PHE A 212 5.36 -17.98 7.03
C PHE A 212 4.09 -17.56 7.81
N SER A 213 3.75 -18.31 8.86
CA SER A 213 2.56 -18.12 9.69
C SER A 213 2.93 -17.77 11.12
N ALA A 214 2.20 -16.83 11.70
CA ALA A 214 2.36 -16.36 13.06
C ALA A 214 1.12 -16.71 13.91
N PRO A 215 1.24 -16.78 15.25
CA PRO A 215 0.08 -16.90 16.14
C PRO A 215 -0.94 -15.77 15.92
N SER A 216 -2.18 -15.96 16.40
CA SER A 216 -3.36 -15.07 16.32
C SER A 216 -4.37 -15.38 15.20
N ALA A 217 -3.92 -15.48 13.94
CA ALA A 217 -4.75 -15.86 12.77
C ALA A 217 -3.97 -16.01 11.44
N ARG A 218 -2.71 -15.55 11.35
CA ARG A 218 -1.97 -15.44 10.08
C ARG A 218 -1.63 -16.80 9.47
N VAL A 219 -2.24 -17.10 8.33
CA VAL A 219 -2.08 -18.34 7.57
C VAL A 219 -0.79 -18.35 6.76
N PHE A 220 -0.45 -17.22 6.16
CA PHE A 220 0.84 -17.00 5.51
C PHE A 220 1.15 -15.51 5.41
N GLU A 221 2.41 -15.22 5.13
CA GLU A 221 2.92 -13.99 4.57
C GLU A 221 3.74 -14.33 3.32
N LEU A 222 3.61 -13.51 2.27
CA LEU A 222 4.26 -13.63 0.98
C LEU A 222 5.05 -12.35 0.71
N SER A 223 6.33 -12.45 0.41
CA SER A 223 7.20 -11.32 0.07
C SER A 223 8.30 -11.81 -0.87
N GLY A 224 9.34 -11.01 -1.13
CA GLY A 224 10.47 -11.47 -1.95
C GLY A 224 11.15 -12.76 -1.43
N PHE A 225 11.08 -13.01 -0.12
CA PHE A 225 11.70 -14.18 0.52
C PHE A 225 10.72 -15.06 1.30
N GLN A 226 9.54 -14.55 1.65
CA GLN A 226 8.48 -15.34 2.29
C GLN A 226 7.60 -15.95 1.21
N ALA A 227 7.43 -17.28 1.27
CA ALA A 227 6.67 -18.04 0.30
C ALA A 227 5.71 -18.99 1.03
N CYS A 228 4.71 -19.50 0.31
CA CYS A 228 3.83 -20.57 0.79
C CYS A 228 3.68 -21.72 -0.23
N GLY A 229 3.70 -21.39 -1.51
CA GLY A 229 3.44 -22.32 -2.60
C GLY A 229 4.67 -23.09 -3.10
N THR A 230 4.43 -24.02 -4.02
CA THR A 230 5.48 -24.76 -4.73
C THR A 230 6.16 -23.93 -5.82
N THR A 231 5.52 -22.85 -6.25
CA THR A 231 6.08 -21.87 -7.20
C THR A 231 6.06 -20.52 -6.54
N HIS A 232 7.20 -19.82 -6.51
CA HIS A 232 7.34 -18.49 -5.92
C HIS A 232 8.33 -17.65 -6.73
N THR A 233 7.91 -16.46 -7.16
CA THR A 233 8.75 -15.53 -7.94
C THR A 233 8.34 -14.08 -7.73
N GLY A 234 9.30 -13.16 -7.72
CA GLY A 234 9.04 -11.72 -7.78
C GLY A 234 8.85 -11.08 -6.41
N PHE A 235 7.71 -10.41 -6.21
CA PHE A 235 7.33 -9.63 -5.01
C PHE A 235 8.19 -8.40 -4.71
N ALA A 236 9.47 -8.42 -5.03
CA ALA A 236 10.37 -7.29 -4.85
C ALA A 236 11.40 -7.23 -5.99
N THR A 237 11.87 -6.04 -6.32
CA THR A 237 12.81 -5.89 -7.45
C THR A 237 14.15 -6.58 -7.22
N ASP A 238 14.53 -6.77 -5.96
CA ASP A 238 15.75 -7.50 -5.58
C ASP A 238 15.54 -9.02 -5.54
N PHE A 239 14.30 -9.47 -5.74
CA PHE A 239 13.87 -10.87 -5.80
C PHE A 239 13.27 -11.23 -7.17
N GLY A 240 13.71 -10.52 -8.22
CA GLY A 240 13.41 -10.85 -9.62
C GLY A 240 12.17 -10.15 -10.20
N ALA A 241 11.47 -9.32 -9.42
CA ALA A 241 10.37 -8.52 -9.98
C ALA A 241 10.90 -7.41 -10.90
N SER A 242 10.12 -7.06 -11.93
CA SER A 242 10.57 -6.08 -12.91
C SER A 242 10.59 -4.65 -12.36
N LYS A 243 11.77 -4.03 -12.33
CA LYS A 243 11.95 -2.61 -11.98
C LYS A 243 11.18 -1.64 -12.89
N THR A 244 10.86 -2.05 -14.11
CA THR A 244 10.14 -1.21 -15.08
C THR A 244 8.63 -1.34 -14.96
N ALA A 245 8.13 -2.31 -14.21
CA ALA A 245 6.69 -2.50 -14.00
C ALA A 245 6.14 -1.49 -12.98
N TRP A 246 6.88 -1.26 -11.89
CA TRP A 246 6.51 -0.35 -10.80
C TRP A 246 7.45 0.86 -10.78
N ARG A 247 6.90 2.03 -11.09
CA ARG A 247 7.58 3.32 -11.11
C ARG A 247 7.68 3.92 -9.71
N GLN A 248 8.75 4.68 -9.48
CA GLN A 248 8.91 5.53 -8.31
C GLN A 248 8.91 6.98 -8.78
N CYS A 249 8.18 7.83 -8.06
CA CYS A 249 8.19 9.26 -8.32
C CYS A 249 9.57 9.84 -7.92
N GLN A 250 9.97 10.92 -8.55
CA GLN A 250 11.02 11.79 -8.03
C GLN A 250 10.48 12.61 -6.85
N THR A 251 11.38 13.14 -6.03
CA THR A 251 11.02 14.10 -4.99
C THR A 251 10.26 15.26 -5.63
N ASN A 252 9.10 15.61 -5.05
CA ASN A 252 8.24 16.71 -5.52
C ASN A 252 7.71 16.53 -6.95
N GLN A 253 7.65 15.29 -7.46
CA GLN A 253 7.01 14.96 -8.72
C GLN A 253 5.53 14.67 -8.50
N MET A 254 4.68 15.05 -9.46
CA MET A 254 3.26 14.71 -9.43
C MET A 254 3.06 13.20 -9.39
N ASP A 255 2.04 12.75 -8.67
CA ASP A 255 1.79 11.34 -8.44
C ASP A 255 1.61 10.56 -9.76
N MET A 256 1.08 11.19 -10.81
CA MET A 256 0.73 10.53 -12.07
C MET A 256 1.93 9.90 -12.79
N TYR A 257 3.16 10.32 -12.44
CA TYR A 257 4.41 9.74 -12.93
C TYR A 257 4.77 8.42 -12.25
N CYS A 258 4.13 8.08 -11.12
CA CYS A 258 4.25 6.81 -10.43
C CYS A 258 2.90 6.16 -10.06
N ARG A 259 1.78 6.69 -10.55
CA ARG A 259 0.46 6.05 -10.43
C ARG A 259 0.36 4.85 -11.37
N ASP A 260 0.61 3.67 -10.83
CA ASP A 260 0.69 2.41 -11.55
C ASP A 260 -0.57 1.55 -11.37
N ARG A 261 -0.88 0.71 -12.36
CA ARG A 261 -2.01 -0.22 -12.27
C ARG A 261 -1.57 -1.51 -11.61
N PHE A 262 -1.99 -1.70 -10.38
CA PHE A 262 -1.83 -2.96 -9.66
C PHE A 262 -3.06 -3.82 -9.93
N ARG A 263 -2.83 -5.08 -10.27
CA ARG A 263 -3.87 -6.10 -10.42
C ARG A 263 -3.50 -7.29 -9.57
N LEU A 264 -4.37 -7.64 -8.63
CA LEU A 264 -4.24 -8.78 -7.74
C LEU A 264 -5.23 -9.86 -8.17
N GLU A 265 -4.71 -11.06 -8.46
CA GLU A 265 -5.49 -12.23 -8.78
C GLU A 265 -5.35 -13.27 -7.67
N TRP A 266 -6.42 -13.51 -6.93
CA TRP A 266 -6.48 -14.53 -5.88
C TRP A 266 -7.19 -15.77 -6.41
N SER A 267 -6.60 -16.95 -6.14
CA SER A 267 -7.21 -18.25 -6.38
C SER A 267 -7.09 -19.13 -5.15
N ARG A 268 -7.76 -20.29 -5.16
CA ARG A 268 -7.79 -21.21 -4.01
C ARG A 268 -6.42 -21.50 -3.40
N ASP A 269 -5.46 -21.76 -4.26
CA ASP A 269 -4.12 -22.23 -3.92
C ASP A 269 -3.03 -21.30 -4.45
N GLY A 270 -3.35 -20.03 -4.71
CA GLY A 270 -2.36 -19.12 -5.25
C GLY A 270 -2.76 -17.66 -5.37
N PHE A 271 -1.75 -16.89 -5.71
CA PHE A 271 -1.78 -15.46 -5.89
C PHE A 271 -0.88 -15.07 -7.06
N VAL A 272 -1.36 -14.14 -7.88
CA VAL A 272 -0.55 -13.51 -8.93
C VAL A 272 -0.82 -12.01 -8.91
N ALA A 273 0.23 -11.20 -8.94
CA ALA A 273 0.13 -9.76 -9.09
C ALA A 273 0.74 -9.31 -10.42
N TYR A 274 0.06 -8.36 -11.06
CA TYR A 274 0.58 -7.62 -12.20
C TYR A 274 0.72 -6.15 -11.83
N VAL A 275 1.81 -5.52 -12.26
CA VAL A 275 1.96 -4.06 -12.22
C VAL A 275 2.15 -3.58 -13.64
N ASN A 276 1.25 -2.71 -14.09
CA ASN A 276 1.18 -2.23 -15.47
C ASN A 276 1.21 -3.39 -16.51
N GLY A 277 0.39 -4.41 -16.28
CA GLY A 277 0.27 -5.58 -17.17
C GLY A 277 1.47 -6.53 -17.18
N ILE A 278 2.54 -6.23 -16.45
CA ILE A 278 3.71 -7.10 -16.29
C ILE A 278 3.55 -7.92 -15.01
N GLU A 279 3.70 -9.23 -15.09
CA GLU A 279 3.70 -10.09 -13.90
C GLU A 279 4.83 -9.65 -12.95
N TYR A 280 4.43 -9.28 -11.74
CA TYR A 280 5.32 -8.74 -10.72
C TYR A 280 5.57 -9.72 -9.59
N ALA A 281 4.57 -10.54 -9.26
CA ALA A 281 4.64 -11.52 -8.20
C ALA A 281 3.78 -12.74 -8.53
N ARG A 282 4.23 -13.91 -8.08
CA ARG A 282 3.49 -15.16 -8.17
C ARG A 282 3.86 -16.04 -6.99
N ASP A 283 2.85 -16.55 -6.29
CA ASP A 283 3.00 -17.63 -5.33
C ASP A 283 1.83 -18.61 -5.50
N THR A 284 2.08 -19.85 -5.93
CA THR A 284 1.02 -20.81 -6.27
C THR A 284 1.35 -22.23 -5.82
N GLY A 285 0.33 -23.06 -5.65
CA GLY A 285 0.44 -24.42 -5.15
C GLY A 285 0.44 -24.49 -3.62
N TRP A 286 -0.34 -23.63 -2.96
CA TRP A 286 -0.44 -23.61 -1.50
C TRP A 286 -0.89 -24.97 -0.94
N PRO A 287 -0.27 -25.44 0.16
CA PRO A 287 -0.69 -26.66 0.82
C PRO A 287 -2.12 -26.51 1.35
N GLY A 288 -2.86 -27.62 1.47
CA GLY A 288 -4.29 -27.59 1.75
C GLY A 288 -4.71 -26.80 3.00
N TYR A 289 -3.86 -26.71 4.03
CA TYR A 289 -4.14 -25.93 5.24
C TYR A 289 -4.00 -24.41 5.06
N ALA A 290 -3.34 -23.97 3.98
CA ALA A 290 -3.10 -22.58 3.65
C ALA A 290 -3.93 -22.08 2.45
N GLN A 291 -4.82 -22.93 1.92
CA GLN A 291 -5.69 -22.57 0.81
C GLN A 291 -6.84 -21.67 1.28
N ILE A 292 -7.30 -20.79 0.39
CA ILE A 292 -8.55 -20.06 0.59
C ILE A 292 -9.69 -21.09 0.70
N PRO A 293 -10.59 -20.96 1.70
CA PRO A 293 -11.74 -21.85 1.85
C PRO A 293 -12.51 -22.07 0.55
N ALA A 294 -12.86 -23.32 0.29
CA ALA A 294 -13.59 -23.68 -0.93
C ALA A 294 -14.94 -22.95 -1.05
N SER A 295 -15.60 -22.63 0.06
CA SER A 295 -16.86 -21.87 0.07
C SER A 295 -16.70 -20.44 -0.47
N ILE A 296 -15.57 -19.79 -0.18
CA ILE A 296 -15.23 -18.46 -0.71
C ILE A 296 -14.95 -18.57 -2.21
N VAL A 297 -14.10 -19.52 -2.61
CA VAL A 297 -13.65 -19.66 -4.02
C VAL A 297 -14.77 -20.11 -4.96
N SER A 298 -15.76 -20.86 -4.45
CA SER A 298 -16.96 -21.22 -5.22
C SER A 298 -17.94 -20.06 -5.39
N GLY A 299 -17.75 -18.97 -4.66
CA GLY A 299 -18.70 -17.87 -4.54
C GLY A 299 -19.87 -18.11 -3.58
N GLN A 300 -19.90 -19.19 -2.78
CA GLN A 300 -20.97 -19.35 -1.78
C GLN A 300 -20.84 -18.36 -0.63
N THR A 301 -19.61 -18.07 -0.21
CA THR A 301 -19.32 -16.99 0.74
C THR A 301 -18.91 -15.76 -0.04
N PRO A 302 -19.65 -14.63 0.06
CA PRO A 302 -19.26 -13.40 -0.58
C PRO A 302 -18.03 -12.78 0.09
N VAL A 303 -17.36 -11.89 -0.63
CA VAL A 303 -16.24 -11.07 -0.15
C VAL A 303 -16.49 -9.59 -0.43
N TYR A 304 -15.79 -8.74 0.31
CA TYR A 304 -15.81 -7.30 0.18
C TYR A 304 -14.38 -6.84 -0.05
N VAL A 305 -14.19 -5.91 -0.98
CA VAL A 305 -12.87 -5.42 -1.37
C VAL A 305 -12.62 -4.07 -0.72
N TYR A 306 -11.39 -3.84 -0.28
CA TYR A 306 -10.96 -2.62 0.38
C TYR A 306 -9.69 -2.09 -0.27
N PHE A 307 -9.66 -0.77 -0.45
CA PHE A 307 -8.48 0.00 -0.86
C PHE A 307 -8.10 0.84 0.35
N GLY A 308 -6.96 0.53 0.95
CA GLY A 308 -6.57 1.04 2.24
C GLY A 308 -5.29 1.85 2.20
N GLU A 309 -5.06 2.55 3.28
CA GLU A 309 -3.86 3.32 3.55
C GLU A 309 -3.48 3.09 4.99
N TRP A 310 -2.23 2.74 5.22
CA TRP A 310 -1.75 2.39 6.54
C TRP A 310 -0.40 3.05 6.83
N GLY A 311 -0.08 3.16 8.10
CA GLY A 311 1.23 3.61 8.54
C GLY A 311 1.55 3.22 9.96
N ASP A 312 2.85 3.09 10.22
CA ASP A 312 3.42 2.98 11.56
C ASP A 312 4.48 4.07 11.71
N PHE A 313 4.01 5.27 12.03
CA PHE A 313 4.86 6.44 12.11
C PHE A 313 4.41 7.37 13.22
N SER A 314 5.41 7.99 13.85
CA SER A 314 5.23 8.90 14.98
C SER A 314 5.69 10.33 14.69
N ASP A 315 5.91 10.66 13.41
CA ASP A 315 6.36 11.99 13.01
C ASP A 315 5.21 13.02 12.99
N THR A 316 5.55 14.27 12.66
CA THR A 316 4.60 15.39 12.56
C THR A 316 4.11 15.62 11.12
N SER A 317 4.29 14.64 10.23
CA SER A 317 3.89 14.74 8.84
C SER A 317 2.40 14.42 8.66
N VAL A 318 1.83 14.97 7.58
CA VAL A 318 0.57 14.47 7.02
C VAL A 318 0.94 13.75 5.74
N TYR A 319 0.43 12.54 5.54
CA TYR A 319 0.66 11.78 4.32
C TYR A 319 -0.57 11.87 3.42
N ARG A 320 -0.36 12.20 2.15
CA ARG A 320 -1.39 12.19 1.11
C ARG A 320 -1.19 10.99 0.21
N PHE A 321 -2.22 10.17 0.11
CA PHE A 321 -2.29 9.02 -0.80
C PHE A 321 -3.06 9.38 -2.05
N HIS A 322 -2.64 8.83 -3.18
CA HIS A 322 -3.18 9.14 -4.50
C HIS A 322 -3.60 7.85 -5.20
N TRP A 323 -4.90 7.77 -5.46
CA TRP A 323 -5.54 6.65 -6.13
C TRP A 323 -6.35 7.13 -7.32
N GLY A 324 -6.32 6.37 -8.41
CA GLY A 324 -7.09 6.61 -9.61
C GLY A 324 -8.18 5.56 -9.77
N ARG A 325 -8.18 4.91 -10.93
CA ARG A 325 -9.15 3.88 -11.26
C ARG A 325 -9.09 2.73 -10.25
N ILE A 326 -10.25 2.25 -9.83
CA ILE A 326 -10.38 0.96 -9.15
C ILE A 326 -11.29 0.03 -9.97
N ALA A 327 -11.08 -1.27 -9.85
CA ALA A 327 -11.99 -2.26 -10.38
C ALA A 327 -11.99 -3.56 -9.58
N VAL A 328 -13.12 -4.27 -9.60
CA VAL A 328 -13.26 -5.60 -9.01
C VAL A 328 -14.02 -6.47 -9.98
N ASN A 329 -13.46 -7.64 -10.31
CA ASN A 329 -13.90 -8.53 -11.38
C ASN A 329 -14.33 -7.77 -12.65
N PRO A 330 -13.45 -6.96 -13.27
CA PRO A 330 -13.84 -6.23 -14.47
C PRO A 330 -13.99 -7.18 -15.66
N HIS A 331 -15.08 -7.04 -16.44
CA HIS A 331 -15.38 -7.91 -17.58
C HIS A 331 -15.19 -7.26 -18.96
N ASP A 332 -14.87 -8.09 -19.97
CA ASP A 332 -15.00 -7.73 -21.38
C ASP A 332 -16.44 -7.87 -21.90
N ALA A 333 -16.67 -7.58 -23.18
CA ALA A 333 -17.99 -7.68 -23.80
C ALA A 333 -18.57 -9.12 -23.80
N SER A 334 -17.72 -10.15 -23.70
CA SER A 334 -18.13 -11.56 -23.64
C SER A 334 -18.48 -12.02 -22.22
N GLY A 335 -18.05 -11.28 -21.19
CA GLY A 335 -18.21 -11.65 -19.79
C GLY A 335 -17.04 -12.43 -19.25
N ALA A 336 -15.91 -12.46 -19.96
CA ALA A 336 -14.66 -12.94 -19.41
C ALA A 336 -14.02 -11.82 -18.58
N LEU A 337 -13.32 -12.19 -17.51
CA LEU A 337 -12.49 -11.25 -16.75
C LEU A 337 -11.47 -10.60 -17.70
N LEU A 338 -11.37 -9.27 -17.67
CA LEU A 338 -10.40 -8.53 -18.45
C LEU A 338 -8.99 -9.05 -18.17
N ALA A 339 -8.15 -9.08 -19.20
CA ALA A 339 -6.73 -9.36 -19.04
C ALA A 339 -6.01 -8.23 -18.28
N PRO A 340 -4.84 -8.50 -17.68
CA PRO A 340 -3.99 -7.45 -17.11
C PRO A 340 -3.73 -6.33 -18.11
N SER A 341 -3.74 -5.08 -17.62
CA SER A 341 -3.57 -3.87 -18.43
C SER A 341 -2.65 -2.86 -17.75
N VAL A 342 -2.32 -1.79 -18.46
CA VAL A 342 -1.40 -0.73 -17.99
C VAL A 342 -2.18 0.45 -17.40
N ALA A 343 -1.56 1.18 -16.45
CA ALA A 343 -2.07 2.50 -16.07
C ALA A 343 -2.02 3.45 -17.28
N PRO A 344 -2.93 4.43 -17.39
CA PRO A 344 -2.96 5.33 -18.54
C PRO A 344 -1.63 6.07 -18.77
N SER A 345 -0.95 6.48 -17.69
CA SER A 345 0.30 7.25 -17.78
C SER A 345 1.53 6.39 -18.07
N TYR A 346 1.40 5.06 -18.13
CA TYR A 346 2.53 4.15 -18.30
C TYR A 346 2.93 4.01 -19.78
N CYS A 347 4.18 4.34 -20.10
CA CYS A 347 4.77 4.24 -21.44
C CYS A 347 6.18 3.62 -21.39
N PRO A 348 6.32 2.30 -21.59
CA PRO A 348 7.63 1.66 -21.67
C PRO A 348 8.55 2.35 -22.69
N GLY A 349 9.82 2.53 -22.33
CA GLY A 349 10.82 3.15 -23.20
C GLY A 349 10.88 4.67 -23.18
N GLN A 350 9.90 5.35 -22.56
CA GLN A 350 9.99 6.79 -22.27
C GLN A 350 10.75 7.04 -20.95
N PRO A 351 11.25 8.28 -20.71
CA PRO A 351 11.80 8.66 -19.42
C PRO A 351 10.84 8.34 -18.27
N GLN A 352 11.35 7.66 -17.23
CA GLN A 352 10.56 7.15 -16.10
C GLN A 352 9.34 6.31 -16.50
N SER A 353 9.35 5.71 -17.68
CA SER A 353 8.24 4.94 -18.24
C SER A 353 6.90 5.69 -18.22
N THR A 354 6.92 7.02 -18.45
CA THR A 354 5.72 7.86 -18.39
C THR A 354 5.38 8.49 -19.74
N CYS A 355 4.09 8.46 -20.12
CA CYS A 355 3.56 9.15 -21.30
C CYS A 355 3.74 10.67 -21.21
N ALA A 356 3.99 11.34 -22.34
CA ALA A 356 3.88 12.80 -22.39
C ALA A 356 2.43 13.24 -22.11
N MET A 357 2.25 14.11 -21.12
CA MET A 357 0.95 14.72 -20.82
C MET A 357 0.44 15.48 -22.05
N GLY A 358 -0.65 15.00 -22.65
CA GLY A 358 -1.22 15.53 -23.89
C GLY A 358 -1.35 14.50 -25.03
N MET A 359 -0.75 13.31 -24.90
CA MET A 359 -0.92 12.21 -25.88
C MET A 359 -2.06 11.22 -25.55
N GLN A 360 -2.79 11.40 -24.46
CA GLN A 360 -3.97 10.58 -24.18
C GLN A 360 -5.20 11.12 -24.89
N SER A 361 -5.25 10.93 -26.22
CA SER A 361 -6.52 10.82 -26.92
C SER A 361 -6.95 9.35 -26.98
N SER A 362 -8.21 9.09 -26.62
CA SER A 362 -8.99 7.92 -27.04
C SER A 362 -8.44 6.53 -26.71
N GLY A 363 -8.12 6.27 -25.45
CA GLY A 363 -7.88 4.93 -24.91
C GLY A 363 -9.09 4.31 -24.20
N THR A 364 -10.32 4.69 -24.55
CA THR A 364 -11.53 3.98 -24.08
C THR A 364 -11.97 3.01 -25.17
N ALA A 365 -12.13 1.74 -24.81
CA ALA A 365 -13.10 0.91 -25.51
C ALA A 365 -14.43 1.68 -25.48
N ALA A 366 -14.87 2.16 -26.63
CA ALA A 366 -16.06 3.00 -26.74
C ALA A 366 -17.30 2.19 -26.33
N ALA A 367 -17.88 2.53 -25.18
CA ALA A 367 -19.29 2.28 -24.96
C ALA A 367 -20.10 3.20 -25.91
N PRO A 368 -21.22 2.75 -26.49
CA PRO A 368 -22.00 3.58 -27.40
C PRO A 368 -22.62 4.74 -26.62
N ALA A 369 -22.20 5.96 -26.95
CA ALA A 369 -22.73 7.17 -26.36
C ALA A 369 -24.23 7.32 -26.67
N SER A 370 -25.05 7.37 -25.62
CA SER A 370 -26.38 7.96 -25.73
C SER A 370 -26.21 9.46 -25.90
N ALA A 371 -26.72 10.00 -27.01
CA ALA A 371 -26.58 11.40 -27.39
C ALA A 371 -27.17 12.33 -26.31
N MET A 372 -26.35 13.21 -25.75
CA MET A 372 -26.81 14.37 -24.98
C MET A 372 -26.79 15.65 -25.83
N PRO A 373 -27.67 16.63 -25.54
CA PRO A 373 -27.83 17.84 -26.34
C PRO A 373 -26.63 18.80 -26.16
N ALA A 374 -26.21 19.40 -27.27
CA ALA A 374 -25.11 20.37 -27.32
C ALA A 374 -25.44 21.66 -26.54
N MET A 375 -24.55 22.03 -25.62
CA MET A 375 -24.53 23.36 -25.00
C MET A 375 -23.71 24.34 -25.86
N PRO A 376 -24.11 25.62 -25.97
CA PRO A 376 -23.40 26.61 -26.77
C PRO A 376 -22.08 27.07 -26.14
N ALA A 377 -21.07 27.30 -26.98
CA ALA A 377 -19.72 27.66 -26.60
C ALA A 377 -19.61 29.04 -25.93
N MET A 378 -18.81 29.13 -24.86
CA MET A 378 -18.34 30.40 -24.32
C MET A 378 -17.09 30.89 -25.06
N PRO A 379 -16.92 32.22 -25.23
CA PRO A 379 -15.84 32.79 -26.02
C PRO A 379 -14.48 32.76 -25.32
N SER A 380 -13.46 32.40 -26.10
CA SER A 380 -12.04 32.35 -25.75
C SER A 380 -11.42 33.75 -25.68
N ALA A 381 -10.59 33.99 -24.67
CA ALA A 381 -9.69 35.13 -24.61
C ALA A 381 -8.24 34.62 -24.51
N ALA A 382 -7.38 35.11 -25.40
CA ALA A 382 -5.94 34.92 -25.42
C ALA A 382 -5.30 36.22 -25.97
N PRO A 383 -3.97 36.44 -25.88
CA PRO A 383 -3.02 36.09 -24.81
C PRO A 383 -2.13 37.31 -24.44
N ALA A 384 -1.21 37.15 -23.47
CA ALA A 384 -0.05 38.06 -23.35
C ALA A 384 1.25 37.28 -23.09
N HIS A 385 2.20 37.49 -24.00
CA HIS A 385 3.56 36.96 -23.99
C HIS A 385 4.46 37.68 -22.97
N ALA A 386 5.41 36.95 -22.38
CA ALA A 386 6.70 37.51 -21.96
C ALA A 386 7.81 36.45 -22.14
N GLN A 387 8.91 36.86 -22.76
CA GLN A 387 10.09 36.08 -23.12
C GLN A 387 11.25 36.26 -22.13
N ALA A 388 12.14 35.26 -22.15
CA ALA A 388 13.61 35.28 -21.96
C ALA A 388 14.18 35.02 -20.54
N PRO A 389 15.47 34.62 -20.39
CA PRO A 389 16.43 34.00 -21.33
C PRO A 389 17.09 32.69 -20.82
N ALA A 390 17.80 32.01 -21.73
CA ALA A 390 18.63 30.82 -21.50
C ALA A 390 20.06 31.17 -21.08
N HIS A 391 20.72 30.31 -20.27
CA HIS A 391 22.19 30.17 -20.16
C HIS A 391 22.62 28.86 -19.46
N PRO A 392 23.90 28.43 -19.57
CA PRO A 392 24.28 27.06 -19.96
C PRO A 392 24.82 26.17 -18.83
N MET A 393 24.84 24.85 -19.11
CA MET A 393 25.55 23.80 -18.37
C MET A 393 27.08 23.95 -18.48
N PRO A 394 27.82 23.44 -17.49
CA PRO A 394 28.70 22.30 -17.80
C PRO A 394 28.84 21.26 -16.67
N GLY A 395 29.15 20.01 -17.08
CA GLY A 395 30.19 19.22 -16.40
C GLY A 395 29.75 17.90 -15.75
N ALA A 396 30.25 16.80 -16.31
CA ALA A 396 30.09 15.42 -15.86
C ALA A 396 31.15 14.98 -14.82
N GLY A 397 30.86 13.88 -14.12
CA GLY A 397 31.77 13.11 -13.25
C GLY A 397 31.23 13.01 -11.82
N ALA A 398 31.10 11.87 -11.15
CA ALA A 398 31.69 10.55 -11.33
C ALA A 398 30.75 9.48 -10.76
N ALA A 399 30.82 8.28 -11.32
CA ALA A 399 30.17 7.08 -10.81
C ALA A 399 30.83 6.67 -9.48
N HIS A 400 30.03 6.52 -8.43
CA HIS A 400 30.40 5.73 -7.26
C HIS A 400 29.57 4.45 -7.26
N VAL A 401 30.27 3.34 -7.50
CA VAL A 401 29.78 1.99 -7.26
C VAL A 401 30.03 1.71 -5.78
N GLU A 402 28.97 1.63 -4.99
CA GLU A 402 29.02 0.99 -3.68
C GLU A 402 28.00 -0.15 -3.65
N THR A 403 28.50 -1.34 -3.99
CA THR A 403 28.04 -2.58 -3.37
C THR A 403 28.33 -2.50 -1.88
N HIS A 404 27.34 -2.68 -1.01
CA HIS A 404 27.33 -3.57 0.17
C HIS A 404 26.12 -3.28 1.10
N VAL A 405 25.51 -4.38 1.60
CA VAL A 405 24.61 -4.48 2.77
C VAL A 405 23.14 -4.02 2.60
N PHE A 406 22.31 -4.81 1.90
CA PHE A 406 20.83 -4.65 1.90
C PHE A 406 20.07 -5.91 2.36
N VAL A 407 20.66 -6.70 3.27
CA VAL A 407 19.95 -7.83 3.91
C VAL A 407 19.20 -7.39 5.19
N ALA A 408 19.43 -6.18 5.69
CA ALA A 408 18.82 -5.71 6.94
C ALA A 408 17.39 -5.12 6.78
N ALA A 409 17.09 -4.47 5.65
CA ALA A 409 15.82 -3.76 5.49
C ALA A 409 14.60 -4.70 5.34
N ALA A 410 14.78 -5.91 4.79
CA ALA A 410 13.73 -6.91 4.68
C ALA A 410 13.35 -7.59 6.02
N LEU A 411 14.14 -7.38 7.08
CA LEU A 411 13.92 -7.96 8.40
C LEU A 411 13.28 -6.98 9.40
N ASN A 412 13.17 -5.69 9.08
CA ASN A 412 12.71 -4.67 10.03
C ASN A 412 11.19 -4.50 10.10
N GLY A 413 10.43 -5.05 9.14
CA GLY A 413 8.97 -5.07 9.18
C GLY A 413 8.36 -6.13 10.11
N GLY A 414 9.19 -6.95 10.77
CA GLY A 414 8.77 -7.95 11.75
C GLY A 414 9.51 -7.74 13.07
N GLN A 415 8.80 -7.30 14.11
CA GLN A 415 9.39 -7.01 15.41
C GLN A 415 10.23 -8.16 16.01
N GLN A 416 11.51 -7.89 16.26
CA GLN A 416 12.19 -8.12 17.55
C GLN A 416 12.49 -9.55 18.10
N PRO A 417 12.78 -10.64 17.34
CA PRO A 417 13.42 -11.81 17.95
C PRO A 417 14.96 -11.79 17.81
N MET A 418 15.51 -11.13 16.79
CA MET A 418 16.96 -11.13 16.51
C MET A 418 17.78 -10.34 17.53
N PHE A 419 17.26 -9.21 18.06
CA PHE A 419 17.95 -8.44 19.09
C PHE A 419 18.16 -9.26 20.37
N TRP A 420 17.14 -10.00 20.83
CA TRP A 420 17.23 -10.88 22.00
C TRP A 420 18.12 -12.10 21.76
N ILE A 421 18.15 -12.64 20.54
CA ILE A 421 19.03 -13.77 20.19
C ILE A 421 20.49 -13.31 20.15
N VAL A 422 20.79 -12.17 19.52
CA VAL A 422 22.16 -11.62 19.46
C VAL A 422 22.62 -11.19 20.85
N LEU A 423 21.77 -10.55 21.65
CA LEU A 423 22.08 -10.19 23.03
C LEU A 423 22.28 -11.45 23.91
N GLY A 424 21.46 -12.49 23.71
CA GLY A 424 21.59 -13.78 24.40
C GLY A 424 22.89 -14.51 24.05
N VAL A 425 23.29 -14.51 22.77
CA VAL A 425 24.56 -15.10 22.31
C VAL A 425 25.77 -14.29 22.80
N MET A 426 25.68 -12.96 22.86
CA MET A 426 26.75 -12.12 23.41
C MET A 426 26.90 -12.30 24.93
N LEU A 427 25.80 -12.43 25.68
CA LEU A 427 25.83 -12.68 27.12
C LEU A 427 26.32 -14.10 27.46
N ALA A 428 25.89 -15.11 26.70
CA ALA A 428 26.36 -16.49 26.86
C ALA A 428 27.83 -16.67 26.43
N GLY A 429 28.24 -15.99 25.34
CA GLY A 429 29.62 -15.97 24.87
C GLY A 429 30.56 -15.26 25.85
N GLY A 430 30.11 -14.16 26.47
CA GLY A 430 30.86 -13.45 27.51
C GLY A 430 31.11 -14.31 28.76
N ALA A 431 30.12 -15.11 29.18
CA ALA A 431 30.28 -16.05 30.29
C ALA A 431 31.26 -17.20 29.98
N ALA A 432 31.27 -17.71 28.74
CA ALA A 432 32.19 -18.76 28.31
C ALA A 432 33.64 -18.28 28.21
N VAL A 433 33.87 -17.06 27.69
CA VAL A 433 35.22 -16.46 27.61
C VAL A 433 35.75 -16.09 29.00
N GLY A 434 34.89 -15.62 29.91
CA GLY A 434 35.24 -15.36 31.30
C GLY A 434 35.67 -16.62 32.07
N ALA A 435 35.00 -17.75 31.85
CA ALA A 435 35.35 -19.03 32.49
C ALA A 435 36.68 -19.61 31.96
N VAL A 436 36.95 -19.46 30.66
CA VAL A 436 38.21 -19.92 30.05
C VAL A 436 39.40 -19.03 30.49
N MET A 437 39.21 -17.72 30.62
CA MET A 437 40.25 -16.82 31.15
C MET A 437 40.55 -17.06 32.64
N TRP A 438 39.55 -17.40 33.45
CA TRP A 438 39.75 -17.72 34.88
C TRP A 438 40.53 -19.04 35.09
N LEU A 439 40.36 -20.00 34.19
CA LEU A 439 41.14 -21.25 34.18
C LEU A 439 42.57 -21.07 33.64
N TRP A 440 42.82 -20.06 32.80
CA TRP A 440 44.13 -19.83 32.19
C TRP A 440 45.04 -18.87 32.98
N LEU A 441 44.47 -17.91 33.74
CA LEU A 441 45.25 -16.90 34.47
C LEU A 441 45.57 -17.26 35.93
N GLY A 442 45.38 -18.52 36.32
CA GLY A 442 45.87 -19.03 37.60
C GLY A 442 45.02 -18.60 38.79
N GLY A 443 43.99 -19.39 39.10
CA GLY A 443 43.32 -19.33 40.38
C GLY A 443 44.30 -19.49 41.56
N PRO A 444 44.01 -18.89 42.72
CA PRO A 444 44.95 -18.76 43.82
C PRO A 444 45.45 -20.12 44.33
N ARG A 445 46.78 -20.29 44.32
CA ARG A 445 47.48 -21.40 44.95
C ARG A 445 47.18 -21.38 46.46
N ARG A 446 46.60 -22.48 46.97
CA ARG A 446 46.56 -22.77 48.41
C ARG A 446 48.00 -22.84 48.93
N ALA A 447 48.36 -21.96 49.85
CA ALA A 447 49.51 -22.16 50.72
C ALA A 447 49.12 -23.16 51.81
N GLY A 448 49.83 -24.29 51.87
CA GLY A 448 49.92 -25.13 53.05
C GLY A 448 51.19 -24.75 53.80
N GLY A 449 51.05 -24.46 55.08
CA GLY A 449 52.08 -24.01 56.01
C GLY A 449 51.43 -23.41 57.24
#